data_AF-A0A0C3C1Z9-F1
#
_entry.id   AF-A0A0C3C1Z9-F1
#
_cell.length_a   1.000
_cell.length_b   1.000
_cell.length_c   1.000
_cell.angle_alpha   90.00
_cell.angle_beta   90.00
_cell.angle_gamma   90.00
#
_symmetry.space_group_name_H-M   'P 1'
#
loop_
_entity.id
_entity.type
_entity.pdbx_description
1 polymer ?
#
loop_
_entity_poly.entity_id
_entity_poly.type
_entity_poly.pdbx_seq_one_letter_code
_entity_poly.pdbx_strand_id
1 'polypeptide(L)'
;MKFTVSAFLASAAIASVSAAPLNLSRRAVDPALVPDLGHPAGLNPTGTGDCDGIPNAQGVPIKIPCICPPDRQTFINALSANVAAGRAVNNPGVSISFPTDNSKASKLARITASLITLQNLRGPGVGCPAVATTLQAQAKAIEAGNDAPAPAPAPAPAPAPAPAANGVDPALVPDLGHPSGLNPTGTGDCDGIPNAQGVPIKIPCACPPDRASFITALSANVAAGRAVNNPGVSISFPTDNSKASKLARITASLITLQNLRGPGVGCPAVATTLQAQAKAIEAGNDAPAPAPAPAPAPAPAPAPASNGVDPALVPDLGHPSGLNPTGTGDCDGIPNAQGVPIKIPCACPPDRASFIAALSANVAAGRAVNNPGVSISFPTDNSKASKLARITASLITLQNLRGPGVGCPAVATTLQAQAKAIEAGP
;
A
#
# COMPACT_ATOMS: atom_id res chain seq x y z
N MET A 1 -71.30 -54.50 -38.67
CA MET A 1 -70.08 -54.65 -37.85
C MET A 1 -69.43 -53.27 -37.75
N LYS A 2 -69.37 -52.70 -36.54
CA LYS A 2 -68.82 -51.36 -36.27
C LYS A 2 -67.36 -51.53 -35.84
N PHE A 3 -66.43 -50.87 -36.53
CA PHE A 3 -65.02 -50.82 -36.14
C PHE A 3 -64.76 -49.57 -35.29
N THR A 4 -64.32 -49.80 -34.06
CA THR A 4 -63.98 -48.79 -33.06
C THR A 4 -62.52 -48.37 -33.24
N VAL A 5 -62.29 -47.10 -33.54
CA VAL A 5 -60.96 -46.48 -33.64
C VAL A 5 -60.50 -46.13 -32.22
N SER A 6 -59.37 -46.70 -31.78
CA SER A 6 -58.70 -46.33 -30.53
C SER A 6 -57.54 -45.38 -30.85
N ALA A 7 -57.65 -44.12 -30.41
CA ALA A 7 -56.61 -43.13 -30.51
C ALA A 7 -55.64 -43.26 -29.32
N PHE A 8 -54.36 -43.55 -29.60
CA PHE A 8 -53.27 -43.44 -28.64
C PHE A 8 -52.73 -42.00 -28.67
N LEU A 9 -52.92 -41.26 -27.58
CA LEU A 9 -52.29 -39.97 -27.33
C LEU A 9 -50.89 -40.22 -26.74
N ALA A 10 -49.84 -39.90 -27.51
CA ALA A 10 -48.47 -39.84 -27.03
C ALA A 10 -48.14 -38.40 -26.61
N SER A 11 -48.06 -38.16 -25.30
CA SER A 11 -47.62 -36.88 -24.72
C SER A 11 -46.09 -36.81 -24.72
N ALA A 12 -45.51 -36.05 -25.64
CA ALA A 12 -44.09 -35.70 -25.63
C ALA A 12 -43.85 -34.55 -24.64
N ALA A 13 -43.22 -34.84 -23.51
CA ALA A 13 -42.74 -33.84 -22.57
C ALA A 13 -41.45 -33.19 -23.10
N ILE A 14 -41.56 -31.95 -23.59
CA ILE A 14 -40.41 -31.12 -23.96
C ILE A 14 -39.84 -30.54 -22.66
N ALA A 15 -38.73 -31.09 -22.17
CA ALA A 15 -37.96 -30.52 -21.08
C ALA A 15 -37.16 -29.32 -21.63
N SER A 16 -37.72 -28.12 -21.53
CA SER A 16 -37.04 -26.87 -21.78
C SER A 16 -35.95 -26.67 -20.73
N VAL A 17 -34.71 -27.06 -21.03
CA VAL A 17 -33.56 -26.67 -20.19
C VAL A 17 -33.26 -25.21 -20.51
N SER A 18 -33.82 -24.31 -19.72
CA SER A 18 -33.43 -22.91 -19.70
C SER A 18 -31.98 -22.85 -19.19
N ALA A 19 -31.01 -22.91 -20.10
CA ALA A 19 -29.66 -22.48 -19.82
C ALA A 19 -29.71 -20.96 -19.58
N ALA A 20 -30.00 -20.56 -18.34
CA ALA A 20 -29.70 -19.22 -17.89
C ALA A 20 -28.20 -19.01 -18.17
N PRO A 21 -27.81 -17.90 -18.82
CA PRO A 21 -26.40 -17.60 -18.99
C PRO A 21 -25.83 -17.50 -17.57
N LEU A 22 -25.01 -18.48 -17.19
CA LEU A 22 -24.11 -18.32 -16.07
C LEU A 22 -23.25 -17.12 -16.46
N ASN A 23 -23.58 -15.95 -15.93
CA ASN A 23 -22.62 -14.90 -15.68
C ASN A 23 -21.60 -15.47 -14.69
N LEU A 24 -20.76 -16.38 -15.18
CA LEU A 24 -19.44 -16.63 -14.64
C LEU A 24 -18.80 -15.25 -14.61
N SER A 25 -18.86 -14.60 -13.45
CA SER A 25 -18.12 -13.39 -13.15
C SER A 25 -16.69 -13.64 -13.61
N ARG A 26 -16.37 -13.09 -14.79
CA ARG A 26 -15.07 -13.21 -15.43
C ARG A 26 -14.04 -12.88 -14.35
N ARG A 27 -13.02 -13.73 -14.18
CA ARG A 27 -11.92 -13.47 -13.23
C ARG A 27 -11.35 -12.10 -13.56
N ALA A 28 -11.74 -11.09 -12.79
CA ALA A 28 -11.13 -9.79 -12.85
C ALA A 28 -9.64 -9.99 -12.53
N VAL A 29 -8.78 -9.32 -13.29
CA VAL A 29 -7.35 -9.32 -12.98
C VAL A 29 -7.19 -8.69 -11.60
N ASP A 30 -6.49 -9.37 -10.69
CA ASP A 30 -6.17 -8.82 -9.38
C ASP A 30 -5.27 -7.59 -9.57
N PRO A 31 -5.71 -6.37 -9.20
CA PRO A 31 -4.92 -5.15 -9.32
C PRO A 31 -3.58 -5.20 -8.59
N ALA A 32 -3.42 -6.06 -7.58
CA ALA A 32 -2.16 -6.24 -6.85
C ALA A 32 -1.11 -7.05 -7.64
N LEU A 33 -1.55 -7.87 -8.59
CA LEU A 33 -0.66 -8.66 -9.47
C LEU A 33 -0.23 -7.88 -10.72
N VAL A 34 -0.87 -6.75 -11.00
CA VAL A 34 -0.56 -5.90 -12.15
C VAL A 34 0.74 -5.14 -11.88
N PRO A 35 1.79 -5.34 -12.68
CA PRO A 35 3.05 -4.61 -12.54
C PRO A 35 2.82 -3.10 -12.66
N ASP A 36 3.58 -2.31 -11.90
CA ASP A 36 3.54 -0.86 -12.00
C ASP A 36 4.06 -0.40 -13.37
N LEU A 37 3.44 0.62 -13.96
CA LEU A 37 3.92 1.22 -15.20
C LEU A 37 5.18 2.06 -14.95
N GLY A 38 5.32 2.63 -13.74
CA GLY A 38 6.56 3.26 -13.25
C GLY A 38 7.10 4.44 -14.06
N HIS A 39 6.31 4.99 -14.98
CA HIS A 39 6.63 6.21 -15.74
C HIS A 39 5.38 7.10 -15.76
N PRO A 40 5.45 8.40 -15.46
CA PRO A 40 4.29 9.27 -15.50
C PRO A 40 3.96 9.69 -16.94
N ALA A 41 2.66 9.86 -17.22
CA ALA A 41 2.18 10.38 -18.49
C ALA A 41 2.47 11.88 -18.62
N GLY A 42 2.54 12.38 -19.85
CA GLY A 42 2.56 13.83 -20.09
C GLY A 42 3.87 14.54 -19.73
N LEU A 43 4.99 13.82 -19.56
CA LEU A 43 6.27 14.46 -19.25
C LEU A 43 6.80 15.29 -20.42
N ASN A 44 7.17 16.55 -20.15
CA ASN A 44 7.82 17.46 -21.10
C ASN A 44 7.15 17.47 -22.51
N PRO A 45 5.88 17.89 -22.60
CA PRO A 45 5.19 17.93 -23.88
C PRO A 45 5.88 18.91 -24.83
N THR A 46 6.14 18.47 -26.07
CA THR A 46 6.79 19.28 -27.11
C THR A 46 5.83 20.25 -27.81
N GLY A 47 4.52 20.16 -27.51
CA GLY A 47 3.47 20.87 -28.23
C GLY A 47 3.04 20.20 -29.55
N THR A 48 3.73 19.14 -29.99
CA THR A 48 3.38 18.35 -31.21
C THR A 48 2.62 17.07 -30.90
N GLY A 49 2.25 16.84 -29.63
CA GLY A 49 1.61 15.60 -29.16
C GLY A 49 2.58 14.56 -28.61
N ASP A 50 3.88 14.86 -28.60
CA ASP A 50 4.93 14.01 -28.07
C ASP A 50 5.40 14.46 -26.69
N CYS A 51 5.73 13.47 -25.86
CA CYS A 51 6.22 13.60 -24.49
C CYS A 51 7.47 12.75 -24.30
N ASP A 52 8.20 12.99 -23.22
CA ASP A 52 9.39 12.25 -22.85
C ASP A 52 9.03 10.89 -22.24
N GLY A 53 9.46 9.82 -22.90
CA GLY A 53 9.48 8.45 -22.41
C GLY A 53 10.77 8.13 -21.65
N ILE A 54 10.97 6.85 -21.36
CA ILE A 54 12.20 6.38 -20.70
C ILE A 54 13.43 6.72 -21.58
N PRO A 55 14.49 7.30 -20.99
CA PRO A 55 15.72 7.59 -21.73
C PRO A 55 16.38 6.33 -22.31
N ASN A 56 17.04 6.49 -23.45
CA ASN A 56 17.90 5.46 -24.01
C ASN A 56 19.21 5.32 -23.20
N ALA A 57 20.10 4.41 -23.60
CA ALA A 57 21.37 4.17 -22.92
C ALA A 57 22.29 5.41 -22.84
N GLN A 58 22.08 6.39 -23.73
CA GLN A 58 22.80 7.65 -23.80
C GLN A 58 22.14 8.76 -22.94
N GLY A 59 21.07 8.42 -22.19
CA GLY A 59 20.35 9.37 -21.35
C GLY A 59 19.41 10.31 -22.11
N VAL A 60 19.19 10.08 -23.41
CA VAL A 60 18.28 10.90 -24.22
C VAL A 60 16.85 10.34 -24.10
N PRO A 61 15.87 11.13 -23.61
CA PRO A 61 14.47 10.72 -23.55
C PRO A 61 13.93 10.30 -24.91
N ILE A 62 13.31 9.12 -24.99
CA ILE A 62 12.67 8.65 -26.21
C ILE A 62 11.30 9.29 -26.31
N LYS A 63 10.98 9.93 -27.43
CA LYS A 63 9.67 10.56 -27.62
C LYS A 63 8.58 9.51 -27.73
N ILE A 64 7.51 9.71 -26.96
CA ILE A 64 6.31 8.87 -26.91
C ILE A 64 5.06 9.75 -27.05
N PRO A 65 3.91 9.21 -27.47
CA PRO A 65 2.66 9.96 -27.43
C PRO A 65 2.34 10.42 -25.99
N CYS A 66 1.92 11.67 -25.79
CA CYS A 66 1.64 12.21 -24.44
C CYS A 66 0.54 11.49 -23.65
N ILE A 67 -0.34 10.80 -24.35
CA ILE A 67 -1.37 9.91 -23.80
C ILE A 67 -0.79 8.60 -23.21
N CYS A 68 0.53 8.41 -23.30
CA CYS A 68 1.22 7.24 -22.80
C CYS A 68 2.15 7.58 -21.62
N PRO A 69 2.16 6.75 -20.57
CA PRO A 69 1.25 5.63 -20.33
C PRO A 69 -0.20 6.09 -20.02
N PRO A 70 -1.22 5.23 -20.22
CA PRO A 70 -2.57 5.51 -19.75
C PRO A 70 -2.62 5.58 -18.21
N ASP A 71 -3.70 6.14 -17.65
CA ASP A 71 -3.92 6.02 -16.22
C ASP A 71 -4.09 4.56 -15.81
N ARG A 72 -3.73 4.27 -14.55
CA ARG A 72 -3.67 2.90 -14.02
C ARG A 72 -5.01 2.18 -14.11
N GLN A 73 -6.12 2.87 -13.91
CA GLN A 73 -7.44 2.24 -13.91
C GLN A 73 -7.87 1.88 -15.34
N THR A 74 -7.68 2.80 -16.30
CA THR A 74 -7.91 2.54 -17.72
C THR A 74 -7.07 1.37 -18.21
N PHE A 75 -5.81 1.29 -17.78
CA PHE A 75 -4.94 0.17 -18.09
C PHE A 75 -5.46 -1.17 -17.53
N ILE A 76 -5.84 -1.21 -16.25
CA ILE A 76 -6.34 -2.43 -15.59
C ILE A 76 -7.65 -2.89 -16.24
N ASN A 77 -8.52 -1.96 -16.65
CA ASN A 77 -9.75 -2.29 -17.35
C ASN A 77 -9.45 -2.96 -18.71
N ALA A 78 -8.51 -2.40 -19.48
CA ALA A 78 -8.07 -2.98 -20.76
C ALA A 78 -7.41 -4.36 -20.58
N LEU A 79 -6.53 -4.49 -19.58
CA LEU A 79 -5.86 -5.75 -19.25
C LEU A 79 -6.88 -6.81 -18.80
N SER A 80 -7.88 -6.43 -18.01
CA SER A 80 -8.95 -7.34 -17.56
C SER A 80 -9.80 -7.81 -18.73
N ALA A 81 -10.13 -6.93 -19.69
CA ALA A 81 -10.86 -7.31 -20.90
C ALA A 81 -10.06 -8.31 -21.75
N ASN A 82 -8.76 -8.07 -21.90
CA ASN A 82 -7.81 -8.92 -22.60
C ASN A 82 -7.67 -10.31 -21.97
N VAL A 83 -7.46 -10.37 -20.65
CA VAL A 83 -7.33 -11.63 -19.90
C VAL A 83 -8.63 -12.41 -19.94
N ALA A 84 -9.78 -11.75 -19.80
CA ALA A 84 -11.08 -12.39 -19.90
C ALA A 84 -11.35 -12.96 -21.31
N ALA A 85 -10.79 -12.34 -22.36
CA ALA A 85 -10.86 -12.85 -23.73
C ALA A 85 -9.80 -13.93 -24.04
N GLY A 86 -8.80 -14.11 -23.17
CA GLY A 86 -7.63 -14.95 -23.43
C GLY A 86 -6.71 -14.44 -24.56
N ARG A 87 -6.94 -13.21 -25.03
CA ARG A 87 -6.27 -12.58 -26.18
C ARG A 87 -6.43 -11.07 -26.14
N ALA A 88 -5.59 -10.34 -26.86
CA ALA A 88 -5.76 -8.89 -26.98
C ALA A 88 -7.06 -8.58 -27.73
N VAL A 89 -8.01 -7.89 -27.10
CA VAL A 89 -9.34 -7.63 -27.68
C VAL A 89 -9.26 -6.82 -28.97
N ASN A 90 -8.32 -5.89 -29.06
CA ASN A 90 -8.07 -5.09 -30.26
C ASN A 90 -7.03 -5.70 -31.20
N ASN A 91 -6.46 -6.86 -30.85
CA ASN A 91 -5.58 -7.64 -31.72
C ASN A 91 -5.75 -9.15 -31.44
N PRO A 92 -6.86 -9.75 -31.89
CA PRO A 92 -7.26 -11.09 -31.49
C PRO A 92 -6.26 -12.21 -31.85
N GLY A 93 -5.31 -11.94 -32.76
CA GLY A 93 -4.25 -12.88 -33.11
C GLY A 93 -3.19 -13.06 -32.02
N VAL A 94 -3.15 -12.19 -31.01
CA VAL A 94 -2.18 -12.24 -29.91
C VAL A 94 -2.85 -12.80 -28.66
N SER A 95 -2.40 -14.00 -28.24
CA SER A 95 -2.89 -14.64 -27.01
C SER A 95 -2.34 -13.95 -25.76
N ILE A 96 -3.14 -13.90 -24.70
CA ILE A 96 -2.77 -13.31 -23.42
C ILE A 96 -2.97 -14.34 -22.32
N SER A 97 -1.93 -14.54 -21.51
CA SER A 97 -1.96 -15.35 -20.29
C SER A 97 -1.57 -14.48 -19.11
N PHE A 98 -2.31 -14.57 -18.01
CA PHE A 98 -2.05 -13.83 -16.78
C PHE A 98 -2.08 -14.78 -15.58
N PRO A 99 -0.98 -15.53 -15.36
CA PRO A 99 -0.90 -16.46 -14.24
C PRO A 99 -0.85 -15.73 -12.91
N THR A 100 -1.32 -16.41 -11.86
CA THR A 100 -1.50 -15.81 -10.51
C THR A 100 -0.44 -16.23 -9.51
N ASP A 101 0.39 -17.23 -9.81
CA ASP A 101 1.47 -17.65 -8.93
C ASP A 101 2.67 -16.69 -8.99
N ASN A 102 3.60 -16.87 -8.06
CA ASN A 102 4.76 -15.99 -7.87
C ASN A 102 6.06 -16.54 -8.49
N SER A 103 5.97 -17.56 -9.35
CA SER A 103 7.15 -18.04 -10.08
C SER A 103 7.71 -16.94 -10.98
N LYS A 104 9.02 -17.00 -11.22
CA LYS A 104 9.72 -16.13 -12.16
C LYS A 104 9.02 -16.12 -13.54
N ALA A 105 8.62 -17.30 -14.02
CA ALA A 105 7.89 -17.45 -15.27
C ALA A 105 6.55 -16.72 -15.25
N SER A 106 5.80 -16.81 -14.15
CA SER A 106 4.50 -16.15 -14.02
C SER A 106 4.60 -14.63 -13.90
N LYS A 107 5.62 -14.10 -13.21
CA LYS A 107 5.89 -12.65 -13.20
C LYS A 107 6.22 -12.12 -14.60
N LEU A 108 7.09 -12.83 -15.33
CA LEU A 108 7.43 -12.45 -16.72
C LEU A 108 6.20 -12.51 -17.62
N ALA A 109 5.37 -13.55 -17.50
CA ALA A 109 4.12 -13.66 -18.26
C ALA A 109 3.16 -12.49 -17.97
N ARG A 110 3.05 -12.03 -16.72
CA ARG A 110 2.25 -10.83 -16.37
C ARG A 110 2.81 -9.56 -17.00
N ILE A 111 4.13 -9.38 -17.01
CA ILE A 111 4.76 -8.25 -17.70
C ILE A 111 4.52 -8.32 -19.21
N THR A 112 4.67 -9.50 -19.83
CA THR A 112 4.39 -9.70 -21.25
C THR A 112 2.93 -9.38 -21.57
N ALA A 113 1.97 -9.83 -20.75
CA ALA A 113 0.55 -9.49 -20.91
C ALA A 113 0.29 -7.98 -20.78
N SER A 114 0.98 -7.31 -19.85
CA SER A 114 0.92 -5.86 -19.69
C SER A 114 1.45 -5.11 -20.91
N LEU A 115 2.60 -5.53 -21.44
CA LEU A 115 3.20 -4.95 -22.65
C LEU A 115 2.33 -5.15 -23.88
N ILE A 116 1.78 -6.36 -24.08
CA ILE A 116 0.84 -6.63 -25.18
C ILE A 116 -0.41 -5.76 -25.04
N THR A 117 -0.94 -5.61 -23.84
CA THR A 117 -2.10 -4.75 -23.58
C THR A 117 -1.81 -3.31 -23.95
N LEU A 118 -0.67 -2.74 -23.50
CA LEU A 118 -0.25 -1.38 -23.84
C LEU A 118 -0.14 -1.17 -25.34
N GLN A 119 0.52 -2.08 -26.05
CA GLN A 119 0.76 -1.98 -27.49
C GLN A 119 -0.52 -2.11 -28.32
N ASN A 120 -1.58 -2.68 -27.77
CA ASN A 120 -2.83 -2.93 -28.48
C ASN A 120 -4.03 -2.17 -27.86
N LEU A 121 -3.82 -1.05 -27.18
CA LEU A 121 -4.90 -0.29 -26.55
C LEU A 121 -5.95 0.27 -27.52
N ARG A 122 -5.56 0.57 -28.77
CA ARG A 122 -6.43 1.22 -29.77
C ARG A 122 -6.47 0.51 -31.12
N GLY A 123 -5.85 -0.66 -31.23
CA GLY A 123 -5.77 -1.44 -32.47
C GLY A 123 -4.50 -2.29 -32.51
N PRO A 124 -4.31 -3.12 -33.55
CA PRO A 124 -3.11 -3.94 -33.70
C PRO A 124 -1.84 -3.08 -33.77
N GLY A 125 -1.01 -3.15 -32.73
CA GLY A 125 0.21 -2.34 -32.60
C GLY A 125 -0.02 -0.84 -32.40
N VAL A 126 -1.28 -0.40 -32.23
CA VAL A 126 -1.64 1.00 -31.99
C VAL A 126 -1.96 1.17 -30.52
N GLY A 127 -1.01 1.73 -29.78
CA GLY A 127 -1.12 1.91 -28.35
C GLY A 127 0.10 2.63 -27.79
N CYS A 128 0.48 2.27 -26.57
CA CYS A 128 1.65 2.83 -25.92
C CYS A 128 2.89 1.96 -26.18
N PRO A 129 4.00 2.56 -26.63
CA PRO A 129 5.24 1.82 -26.83
C PRO A 129 5.78 1.37 -25.47
N ALA A 130 6.58 0.29 -25.45
CA ALA A 130 7.11 -0.25 -24.21
C ALA A 130 7.97 0.76 -23.43
N VAL A 131 8.67 1.66 -24.15
CA VAL A 131 9.47 2.77 -23.60
C VAL A 131 8.64 3.84 -22.89
N ALA A 132 7.31 3.78 -22.96
CA ALA A 132 6.43 4.60 -22.13
C ALA A 132 6.27 4.06 -20.70
N THR A 133 6.92 2.95 -20.34
CA THR A 133 6.81 2.29 -19.04
C THR A 133 8.11 1.62 -18.64
N THR A 134 8.27 1.33 -17.36
CA THR A 134 9.45 0.62 -16.81
C THR A 134 9.34 -0.90 -16.93
N LEU A 135 8.30 -1.43 -17.57
CA LEU A 135 8.01 -2.87 -17.63
C LEU A 135 9.15 -3.71 -18.23
N GLN A 136 9.87 -3.18 -19.23
CA GLN A 136 11.05 -3.89 -19.78
C GLN A 136 12.22 -3.94 -18.80
N ALA A 137 12.43 -2.89 -18.00
CA ALA A 137 13.44 -2.88 -16.95
C ALA A 137 13.05 -3.85 -15.82
N GLN A 138 11.76 -3.91 -15.47
CA GLN A 138 11.23 -4.87 -14.50
C GLN A 138 11.40 -6.31 -14.99
N ALA A 139 11.13 -6.62 -16.27
CA ALA A 139 11.37 -7.94 -16.84
C ALA A 139 12.86 -8.34 -16.72
N LYS A 140 13.78 -7.43 -17.05
CA LYS A 140 15.22 -7.67 -16.90
C LYS A 140 15.63 -7.88 -15.43
N ALA A 141 15.02 -7.16 -14.49
CA ALA A 141 15.28 -7.35 -13.05
C ALA A 141 14.84 -8.75 -12.58
N ILE A 142 13.67 -9.22 -13.05
CA ILE A 142 13.17 -10.58 -12.81
C ILE A 142 14.11 -11.62 -13.40
N GLU A 143 14.58 -11.40 -14.63
CA GLU A 143 15.53 -12.26 -15.30
C GLU A 143 16.87 -12.35 -14.56
N ALA A 144 17.35 -11.24 -14.01
CA ALA A 144 18.59 -11.18 -13.23
C ALA A 144 18.46 -11.77 -11.81
N GLY A 145 17.24 -12.09 -11.35
CA GLY A 145 17.01 -12.53 -9.96
C GLY A 145 17.11 -11.40 -8.93
N ASN A 146 17.14 -10.14 -9.40
CA ASN A 146 17.14 -8.93 -8.57
C ASN A 146 15.71 -8.45 -8.26
N ASP A 147 14.77 -9.37 -8.30
CA ASP A 147 13.39 -9.12 -7.94
C ASP A 147 13.28 -8.81 -6.45
N ALA A 148 12.69 -7.66 -6.12
CA ALA A 148 11.95 -7.57 -4.88
C ALA A 148 10.98 -8.77 -4.81
N PRO A 149 10.88 -9.48 -3.66
CA PRO A 149 9.96 -10.59 -3.52
C PRO A 149 8.56 -10.16 -3.97
N ALA A 150 7.86 -11.05 -4.67
CA ALA A 150 6.46 -10.78 -5.03
C ALA A 150 5.66 -10.45 -3.76
N PRO A 151 4.65 -9.56 -3.81
CA PRO A 151 3.67 -9.50 -2.75
C PRO A 151 3.12 -10.92 -2.55
N ALA A 152 3.16 -11.41 -1.31
CA ALA A 152 2.48 -12.64 -0.96
C ALA A 152 1.01 -12.54 -1.38
N PRO A 153 0.32 -13.66 -1.70
CA PRO A 153 -1.12 -13.66 -1.93
C PRO A 153 -1.78 -12.88 -0.79
N ALA A 154 -2.62 -11.89 -1.14
CA ALA A 154 -3.32 -11.11 -0.14
C ALA A 154 -4.00 -12.09 0.83
N PRO A 155 -3.70 -12.02 2.15
CA PRO A 155 -4.50 -12.72 3.14
C PRO A 155 -5.96 -12.35 2.90
N ALA A 156 -6.88 -13.30 3.11
CA ALA A 156 -8.30 -12.94 3.24
C ALA A 156 -8.38 -11.69 4.12
N PRO A 157 -9.18 -10.65 3.75
CA PRO A 157 -9.18 -9.38 4.45
C PRO A 157 -9.20 -9.66 5.95
N ALA A 158 -8.13 -9.27 6.64
CA ALA A 158 -8.10 -9.36 8.08
C ALA A 158 -9.38 -8.69 8.57
N PRO A 159 -10.07 -9.23 9.60
CA PRO A 159 -11.15 -8.50 10.24
C PRO A 159 -10.64 -7.09 10.46
N ALA A 160 -11.36 -6.09 9.93
CA ALA A 160 -10.99 -4.70 10.05
C ALA A 160 -10.54 -4.48 11.49
N PRO A 161 -9.31 -3.97 11.73
CA PRO A 161 -8.90 -3.63 13.08
C PRO A 161 -10.03 -2.80 13.66
N ALA A 162 -10.58 -3.25 14.80
CA ALA A 162 -11.51 -2.42 15.54
C ALA A 162 -10.86 -1.03 15.64
N PRO A 163 -11.58 0.05 15.28
CA PRO A 163 -11.00 1.39 15.22
C PRO A 163 -10.15 1.61 16.46
N ALA A 164 -8.84 1.81 16.29
CA ALA A 164 -8.05 2.35 17.37
C ALA A 164 -8.77 3.65 17.75
N ALA A 165 -9.12 3.78 19.02
CA ALA A 165 -10.08 4.76 19.51
C ALA A 165 -9.76 6.24 19.16
N ASN A 166 -8.64 6.53 18.48
CA ASN A 166 -8.16 7.87 18.13
C ASN A 166 -7.47 7.98 16.74
N GLY A 167 -7.61 7.04 15.79
CA GLY A 167 -6.95 7.09 14.48
C GLY A 167 -7.91 7.33 13.30
N VAL A 168 -7.48 8.07 12.26
CA VAL A 168 -8.23 8.12 11.00
C VAL A 168 -8.04 6.83 10.22
N ASP A 169 -9.10 6.33 9.58
CA ASP A 169 -9.01 5.21 8.64
C ASP A 169 -8.26 5.67 7.36
N PRO A 170 -7.09 5.10 7.03
CA PRO A 170 -6.33 5.45 5.84
C PRO A 170 -7.12 5.31 4.53
N ALA A 171 -8.13 4.43 4.48
CA ALA A 171 -8.98 4.23 3.31
C ALA A 171 -9.94 5.42 3.08
N LEU A 172 -10.28 6.17 4.14
CA LEU A 172 -11.12 7.36 4.06
C LEU A 172 -10.32 8.63 3.75
N VAL A 173 -8.98 8.57 3.83
CA VAL A 173 -8.11 9.71 3.54
C VAL A 173 -8.05 9.93 2.02
N PRO A 174 -8.45 11.11 1.52
CA PRO A 174 -8.38 11.43 0.10
C PRO A 174 -6.94 11.36 -0.42
N ASP A 175 -6.78 10.95 -1.68
CA ASP A 175 -5.48 10.93 -2.31
C ASP A 175 -4.95 12.35 -2.54
N LEU A 176 -3.65 12.59 -2.32
CA LEU A 176 -3.06 13.89 -2.61
C LEU A 176 -2.93 14.13 -4.12
N GLY A 177 -2.79 13.05 -4.90
CA GLY A 177 -2.90 13.04 -6.37
C GLY A 177 -1.88 13.89 -7.13
N HIS A 178 -0.80 14.35 -6.47
CA HIS A 178 0.32 15.08 -7.09
C HIS A 178 1.63 14.58 -6.46
N PRO A 179 2.68 14.26 -7.24
CA PRO A 179 3.96 13.85 -6.69
C PRO A 179 4.80 15.06 -6.26
N SER A 180 5.58 14.90 -5.19
CA SER A 180 6.50 15.91 -4.70
C SER A 180 7.73 16.07 -5.58
N GLY A 181 8.35 17.24 -5.56
CA GLY A 181 9.67 17.42 -6.17
C GLY A 181 9.70 17.52 -7.69
N LEU A 182 8.57 17.80 -8.34
CA LEU A 182 8.51 17.94 -9.80
C LEU A 182 9.24 19.20 -10.27
N ASN A 183 10.12 19.06 -11.26
CA ASN A 183 10.81 20.16 -11.94
C ASN A 183 11.42 21.20 -10.98
N PRO A 184 12.39 20.82 -10.13
CA PRO A 184 13.02 21.74 -9.21
C PRO A 184 13.75 22.85 -9.98
N THR A 185 13.47 24.11 -9.62
CA THR A 185 14.09 25.30 -10.24
C THR A 185 15.50 25.57 -9.74
N GLY A 186 15.97 24.83 -8.72
CA GLY A 186 17.21 25.11 -8.00
C GLY A 186 17.08 26.19 -6.92
N THR A 187 15.94 26.89 -6.82
CA THR A 187 15.66 27.89 -5.77
C THR A 187 14.83 27.35 -4.60
N GLY A 188 14.56 26.04 -4.58
CA GLY A 188 13.70 25.38 -3.57
C GLY A 188 12.23 25.25 -4.01
N ASP A 189 11.90 25.75 -5.20
CA ASP A 189 10.56 25.66 -5.80
C ASP A 189 10.46 24.53 -6.82
N CYS A 190 9.29 23.91 -6.85
CA CYS A 190 8.89 22.83 -7.72
C CYS A 190 7.53 23.15 -8.36
N ASP A 191 7.17 22.39 -9.39
CA ASP A 191 5.91 22.53 -10.10
C ASP A 191 4.76 21.87 -9.33
N GLY A 192 3.77 22.69 -8.95
CA GLY A 192 2.48 22.27 -8.44
C GLY A 192 1.45 22.08 -9.55
N ILE A 193 0.19 21.91 -9.16
CA ILE A 193 -0.93 21.79 -10.09
C ILE A 193 -1.00 23.06 -10.97
N PRO A 194 -1.09 22.93 -12.30
CA PRO A 194 -1.22 24.07 -13.19
C PRO A 194 -2.48 24.90 -12.94
N ASN A 195 -2.39 26.21 -13.19
CA ASN A 195 -3.56 27.09 -13.19
C ASN A 195 -4.47 26.83 -14.40
N ALA A 196 -5.57 27.58 -14.51
CA ALA A 196 -6.54 27.42 -15.62
C ALA A 196 -5.93 27.65 -17.01
N GLN A 197 -4.79 28.35 -17.09
CA GLN A 197 -4.03 28.61 -18.31
C GLN A 197 -2.99 27.52 -18.61
N GLY A 198 -2.93 26.45 -17.81
CA GLY A 198 -1.99 25.34 -17.97
C GLY A 198 -0.57 25.66 -17.50
N VAL A 199 -0.36 26.77 -16.79
CA VAL A 199 0.95 27.16 -16.26
C VAL A 199 1.14 26.53 -14.86
N PRO A 200 2.16 25.69 -14.63
CA PRO A 200 2.46 25.13 -13.31
C PRO A 200 2.63 26.21 -12.25
N ILE A 201 1.93 26.08 -11.13
CA ILE A 201 2.08 27.00 -10.00
C ILE A 201 3.29 26.56 -9.18
N LYS A 202 4.21 27.48 -8.90
CA LYS A 202 5.38 27.16 -8.08
C LYS A 202 4.98 26.89 -6.62
N ILE A 203 5.45 25.78 -6.09
CA ILE A 203 5.25 25.31 -4.71
C ILE A 203 6.60 24.91 -4.11
N PRO A 204 6.72 24.86 -2.77
CA PRO A 204 7.93 24.31 -2.16
C PRO A 204 8.16 22.86 -2.59
N CYS A 205 9.39 22.46 -2.91
CA CYS A 205 9.70 21.10 -3.35
C CYS A 205 9.38 20.00 -2.33
N ALA A 206 9.30 20.35 -1.05
CA ALA A 206 8.85 19.44 0.01
C ALA A 206 7.33 19.20 0.02
N CYS A 207 6.60 19.74 -0.97
CA CYS A 207 5.16 19.62 -1.10
C CYS A 207 4.78 18.87 -2.39
N PRO A 208 3.76 17.98 -2.31
CA PRO A 208 3.11 17.50 -1.09
C PRO A 208 4.04 16.62 -0.22
N PRO A 209 3.74 16.42 1.07
CA PRO A 209 4.44 15.43 1.88
C PRO A 209 4.18 14.01 1.37
N ASP A 210 5.00 13.05 1.79
CA ASP A 210 4.69 11.65 1.56
C ASP A 210 3.40 11.24 2.28
N ARG A 211 2.71 10.22 1.74
CA ARG A 211 1.39 9.81 2.21
C ARG A 211 1.40 9.35 3.67
N ALA A 212 2.45 8.67 4.12
CA ALA A 212 2.52 8.15 5.49
C ALA A 212 2.71 9.28 6.51
N SER A 213 3.61 10.23 6.22
CA SER A 213 3.78 11.44 7.04
C SER A 213 2.52 12.29 7.08
N PHE A 214 1.82 12.41 5.94
CA PHE A 214 0.55 13.12 5.87
C PHE A 214 -0.54 12.47 6.74
N ILE A 215 -0.74 11.15 6.62
CA ILE A 215 -1.72 10.41 7.43
C ILE A 215 -1.40 10.51 8.92
N THR A 216 -0.11 10.49 9.28
CA THR A 216 0.33 10.69 10.67
C THR A 216 -0.09 12.06 11.19
N ALA A 217 0.19 13.12 10.44
CA ALA A 217 -0.21 14.49 10.80
C ALA A 217 -1.73 14.65 10.86
N LEU A 218 -2.47 14.08 9.91
CA LEU A 218 -3.93 14.09 9.88
C LEU A 218 -4.52 13.34 11.08
N SER A 219 -3.94 12.19 11.44
CA SER A 219 -4.35 11.42 12.62
C SER A 219 -4.18 12.22 13.91
N ALA A 220 -3.04 12.90 14.09
CA ALA A 220 -2.78 13.74 15.25
C ALA A 220 -3.78 14.91 15.33
N ASN A 221 -4.06 15.54 14.20
CA ASN A 221 -5.04 16.61 14.05
C ASN A 221 -6.47 16.18 14.41
N VAL A 222 -6.89 15.02 13.92
CA VAL A 222 -8.24 14.48 14.18
C VAL A 222 -8.36 14.04 15.64
N ALA A 223 -7.34 13.38 16.19
CA ALA A 223 -7.30 13.02 17.61
C ALA A 223 -7.38 14.24 18.53
N ALA A 224 -6.78 15.37 18.12
CA ALA A 224 -6.87 16.64 18.85
C ALA A 224 -8.17 17.41 18.61
N GLY A 225 -8.99 17.01 17.61
CA GLY A 225 -10.16 17.77 17.15
C GLY A 225 -9.84 19.14 16.52
N ARG A 226 -8.56 19.42 16.26
CA ARG A 226 -8.04 20.71 15.77
C ARG A 226 -6.65 20.53 15.15
N ALA A 227 -6.22 21.48 14.32
CA ALA A 227 -4.87 21.47 13.78
C ALA A 227 -3.85 21.63 14.92
N VAL A 228 -3.00 20.63 15.16
CA VAL A 228 -2.06 20.63 16.31
C VAL A 228 -1.09 21.81 16.27
N ASN A 229 -0.67 22.23 15.07
CA ASN A 229 0.21 23.38 14.85
C ASN A 229 -0.55 24.69 14.60
N ASN A 230 -1.88 24.66 14.60
CA ASN A 230 -2.73 25.84 14.53
C ASN A 230 -4.04 25.60 15.32
N PRO A 231 -3.97 25.62 16.66
CA PRO A 231 -5.06 25.14 17.51
C PRO A 231 -6.37 25.92 17.40
N GLY A 232 -6.36 27.10 16.76
CA GLY A 232 -7.55 27.89 16.48
C GLY A 232 -8.41 27.34 15.33
N VAL A 233 -7.92 26.34 14.59
CA VAL A 233 -8.66 25.71 13.48
C VAL A 233 -9.13 24.33 13.88
N SER A 234 -10.44 24.17 14.02
CA SER A 234 -11.07 22.87 14.33
C SER A 234 -11.00 21.93 13.14
N ILE A 235 -10.88 20.64 13.42
CA ILE A 235 -10.84 19.57 12.42
C ILE A 235 -11.91 18.55 12.74
N SER A 236 -12.70 18.20 11.73
CA SER A 236 -13.69 17.13 11.78
C SER A 236 -13.41 16.13 10.66
N PHE A 237 -13.44 14.84 10.98
CA PHE A 237 -13.19 13.76 10.03
C PHE A 237 -14.29 12.70 10.15
N PRO A 238 -15.49 12.97 9.60
CA PRO A 238 -16.60 12.04 9.67
C PRO A 238 -16.32 10.79 8.82
N THR A 239 -16.90 9.66 9.21
CA THR A 239 -16.64 8.35 8.60
C THR A 239 -17.71 7.89 7.60
N ASP A 240 -18.87 8.54 7.57
CA ASP A 240 -19.93 8.17 6.62
C ASP A 240 -19.63 8.62 5.19
N ASN A 241 -20.45 8.14 4.25
CA ASN A 241 -20.26 8.36 2.82
C ASN A 241 -21.11 9.50 2.24
N SER A 242 -21.75 10.31 3.08
CA SER A 242 -22.48 11.47 2.59
C SER A 242 -21.55 12.45 1.87
N LYS A 243 -22.10 13.19 0.91
CA LYS A 243 -21.41 14.28 0.21
C LYS A 243 -20.76 15.25 1.21
N ALA A 244 -21.49 15.59 2.27
CA ALA A 244 -21.01 16.46 3.35
C ALA A 244 -19.79 15.87 4.06
N SER A 245 -19.81 14.57 4.37
CA SER A 245 -18.71 13.91 5.04
C SER A 245 -17.47 13.74 4.18
N LYS A 246 -17.63 13.48 2.87
CA LYS A 246 -16.51 13.47 1.92
C LYS A 246 -15.85 14.86 1.81
N LEU A 247 -16.66 15.92 1.70
CA LEU A 247 -16.14 17.29 1.68
C LEU A 247 -15.44 17.65 2.98
N ALA A 248 -16.00 17.28 4.14
CA ALA A 248 -15.36 17.49 5.44
C ALA A 248 -13.99 16.81 5.54
N ARG A 249 -13.83 15.58 5.03
CA ARG A 249 -12.53 14.89 4.97
C ARG A 249 -11.52 15.60 4.07
N ILE A 250 -11.96 16.15 2.94
CA ILE A 250 -11.09 16.97 2.08
C ILE A 250 -10.70 18.28 2.79
N THR A 251 -11.65 18.95 3.45
CA THR A 251 -11.37 20.16 4.23
C THR A 251 -10.37 19.88 5.34
N ALA A 252 -10.53 18.79 6.11
CA ALA A 252 -9.57 18.36 7.12
C ALA A 252 -8.17 18.09 6.53
N SER A 253 -8.13 17.50 5.33
CA SER A 253 -6.89 17.22 4.61
C SER A 253 -6.18 18.50 4.16
N LEU A 254 -6.92 19.47 3.63
CA LEU A 254 -6.41 20.79 3.24
C LEU A 254 -5.91 21.59 4.45
N ILE A 255 -6.66 21.60 5.56
CA ILE A 255 -6.24 22.25 6.81
C ILE A 255 -4.94 21.61 7.31
N THR A 256 -4.86 20.29 7.28
CA THR A 256 -3.65 19.56 7.71
C THR A 256 -2.46 19.96 6.86
N LEU A 257 -2.59 19.98 5.53
CA LEU A 257 -1.52 20.41 4.62
C LEU A 257 -1.04 21.83 4.90
N GLN A 258 -1.97 22.77 5.07
CA GLN A 258 -1.66 24.19 5.28
C GLN A 258 -0.99 24.46 6.63
N ASN A 259 -1.15 23.56 7.61
CA ASN A 259 -0.65 23.74 8.97
C ASN A 259 0.41 22.70 9.36
N LEU A 260 1.11 22.08 8.41
CA LEU A 260 2.12 21.05 8.71
C LEU A 260 3.30 21.55 9.56
N ARG A 261 3.67 22.83 9.45
CA ARG A 261 4.86 23.42 10.10
C ARG A 261 4.55 24.69 10.91
N GLY A 262 3.27 24.99 11.14
CA GLY A 262 2.81 26.19 11.85
C GLY A 262 1.56 26.80 11.21
N PRO A 263 0.98 27.85 11.81
CA PRO A 263 -0.22 28.50 11.28
C PRO A 263 -0.04 29.02 9.86
N GLY A 264 -0.68 28.37 8.88
CA GLY A 264 -0.54 28.69 7.45
C GLY A 264 0.84 28.39 6.85
N VAL A 265 1.74 27.77 7.62
CA VAL A 265 3.07 27.37 7.18
C VAL A 265 3.06 25.88 6.89
N GLY A 266 2.85 25.53 5.63
CA GLY A 266 2.71 24.16 5.19
C GLY A 266 2.73 24.06 3.67
N CYS A 267 2.00 23.08 3.14
CA CYS A 267 1.84 22.92 1.70
C CYS A 267 0.62 23.69 1.21
N PRO A 268 0.76 24.50 0.15
CA PRO A 268 -0.38 25.20 -0.44
C PRO A 268 -1.32 24.18 -1.07
N ALA A 269 -2.61 24.49 -1.16
CA ALA A 269 -3.62 23.56 -1.70
C ALA A 269 -3.30 23.11 -3.14
N VAL A 270 -2.69 24.00 -3.93
CA VAL A 270 -2.22 23.74 -5.30
C VAL A 270 -1.07 22.72 -5.38
N ALA A 271 -0.52 22.27 -4.25
CA ALA A 271 0.40 21.14 -4.21
C ALA A 271 -0.31 19.78 -4.31
N THR A 272 -1.64 19.76 -4.37
CA THR A 272 -2.45 18.54 -4.38
C THR A 272 -3.69 18.69 -5.26
N THR A 273 -4.36 17.58 -5.57
CA THR A 273 -5.62 17.59 -6.34
C THR A 273 -6.86 17.72 -5.45
N LEU A 274 -6.71 17.93 -4.14
CA LEU A 274 -7.81 17.96 -3.17
C LEU A 274 -8.91 18.99 -3.52
N GLN A 275 -8.55 20.15 -4.06
CA GLN A 275 -9.54 21.15 -4.50
C GLN A 275 -10.35 20.68 -5.71
N ALA A 276 -9.71 19.96 -6.64
CA ALA A 276 -10.40 19.37 -7.79
C ALA A 276 -11.32 18.23 -7.35
N GLN A 277 -10.88 17.43 -6.37
CA GLN A 277 -11.69 16.38 -5.76
C GLN A 277 -12.93 16.96 -5.05
N ALA A 278 -12.78 18.05 -4.29
CA ALA A 278 -13.91 18.74 -3.67
C ALA A 278 -14.94 19.20 -4.72
N LYS A 279 -14.47 19.82 -5.81
CA LYS A 279 -15.33 20.23 -6.92
C LYS A 279 -16.04 19.05 -7.61
N ALA A 280 -15.36 17.91 -7.76
CA ALA A 280 -15.96 16.71 -8.34
C ALA A 280 -17.09 16.15 -7.46
N ILE A 281 -16.88 16.11 -6.14
CA ILE A 281 -17.91 15.74 -5.15
C ILE A 281 -19.07 16.74 -5.19
N GLU A 282 -18.79 18.03 -5.27
CA GLU A 282 -19.78 19.09 -5.41
C GLU A 282 -20.63 18.95 -6.67
N ALA A 283 -20.02 18.57 -7.79
CA ALA A 283 -20.69 18.33 -9.06
C ALA A 283 -21.48 17.02 -9.10
N GLY A 284 -21.32 16.13 -8.10
CA GLY A 284 -21.97 14.82 -8.08
C GLY A 284 -21.35 13.82 -9.07
N ASN A 285 -20.13 14.08 -9.55
CA ASN A 285 -19.38 13.22 -10.47
C ASN A 285 -18.50 12.19 -9.73
N ASP A 286 -18.82 11.92 -8.46
CA ASP A 286 -18.16 10.86 -7.70
C ASP A 286 -18.53 9.50 -8.27
N ALA A 287 -17.54 8.62 -8.46
CA ALA A 287 -17.82 7.20 -8.67
C ALA A 287 -18.70 6.67 -7.51
N PRO A 288 -19.72 5.82 -7.78
CA PRO A 288 -20.61 5.31 -6.74
C PRO A 288 -19.82 4.58 -5.65
N ALA A 289 -20.12 4.90 -4.38
CA ALA A 289 -19.57 4.17 -3.24
C ALA A 289 -20.10 2.71 -3.25
N PRO A 290 -19.29 1.71 -2.85
CA PRO A 290 -19.78 0.37 -2.59
C PRO A 290 -20.89 0.40 -1.52
N ALA A 291 -21.96 -0.34 -1.74
CA ALA A 291 -23.10 -0.42 -0.82
C ALA A 291 -22.69 -0.95 0.57
N PRO A 292 -23.37 -0.54 1.67
CA PRO A 292 -23.09 -1.05 3.02
C PRO A 292 -23.27 -2.57 3.09
N ALA A 293 -22.27 -3.29 3.58
CA ALA A 293 -22.35 -4.72 3.78
C ALA A 293 -23.29 -5.08 4.96
N PRO A 294 -24.15 -6.12 4.84
CA PRO A 294 -24.98 -6.61 5.93
C PRO A 294 -24.17 -7.12 7.13
N ALA A 295 -24.74 -7.03 8.34
CA ALA A 295 -24.11 -7.44 9.59
C ALA A 295 -23.66 -8.93 9.56
N PRO A 296 -22.41 -9.27 9.95
CA PRO A 296 -21.93 -10.66 9.91
C PRO A 296 -22.57 -11.54 10.98
N ALA A 297 -22.95 -12.76 10.58
CA ALA A 297 -23.26 -13.85 11.49
C ALA A 297 -21.98 -14.35 12.21
N PRO A 298 -22.08 -14.99 13.39
CA PRO A 298 -20.92 -15.40 14.18
C PRO A 298 -20.08 -16.45 13.43
N ALA A 299 -18.79 -16.17 13.23
CA ALA A 299 -17.87 -17.06 12.53
C ALA A 299 -17.06 -17.96 13.49
N PRO A 300 -16.71 -19.19 13.07
CA PRO A 300 -15.94 -20.15 13.88
C PRO A 300 -14.47 -19.76 14.05
N ALA A 301 -13.81 -20.34 15.06
CA ALA A 301 -12.44 -20.00 15.48
C ALA A 301 -11.37 -20.22 14.38
N PRO A 302 -10.36 -19.32 14.24
CA PRO A 302 -9.37 -19.37 13.16
C PRO A 302 -8.20 -20.33 13.43
N ALA A 303 -7.67 -20.94 12.36
CA ALA A 303 -6.41 -21.67 12.32
C ALA A 303 -5.21 -20.77 11.95
N PRO A 304 -3.95 -21.14 12.28
CA PRO A 304 -2.77 -20.27 12.19
C PRO A 304 -2.17 -20.17 10.77
N ALA A 305 -1.65 -18.99 10.39
CA ALA A 305 -0.98 -18.72 9.10
C ALA A 305 0.57 -18.67 9.21
N SER A 306 1.27 -19.07 8.14
CA SER A 306 2.58 -19.73 8.23
C SER A 306 3.82 -19.02 7.64
N ASN A 307 3.83 -17.71 7.36
CA ASN A 307 5.01 -17.04 6.75
C ASN A 307 5.45 -15.72 7.41
N GLY A 308 5.02 -15.47 8.63
CA GLY A 308 5.49 -14.36 9.45
C GLY A 308 5.70 -14.83 10.88
N VAL A 309 6.45 -14.05 11.64
CA VAL A 309 6.51 -14.23 13.09
C VAL A 309 5.11 -13.95 13.61
N ASP A 310 4.46 -14.92 14.25
CA ASP A 310 3.15 -14.69 14.85
C ASP A 310 3.27 -13.53 15.86
N PRO A 311 2.59 -12.39 15.64
CA PRO A 311 2.68 -11.23 16.53
C PRO A 311 2.29 -11.56 17.97
N ALA A 312 1.45 -12.58 18.18
CA ALA A 312 1.07 -13.05 19.51
C ALA A 312 2.21 -13.79 20.23
N LEU A 313 3.16 -14.34 19.49
CA LEU A 313 4.35 -14.99 20.04
C LEU A 313 5.50 -14.01 20.28
N VAL A 314 5.44 -12.80 19.73
CA VAL A 314 6.45 -11.76 19.96
C VAL A 314 6.30 -11.21 21.38
N PRO A 315 7.35 -11.33 22.22
CA PRO A 315 7.31 -10.79 23.58
C PRO A 315 7.08 -9.27 23.59
N ASP A 316 6.34 -8.78 24.58
CA ASP A 316 6.11 -7.35 24.72
C ASP A 316 7.42 -6.64 25.08
N LEU A 317 7.65 -5.44 24.53
CA LEU A 317 8.83 -4.65 24.89
C LEU A 317 8.68 -4.06 26.31
N GLY A 318 7.44 -3.83 26.76
CA GLY A 318 7.10 -3.48 28.14
C GLY A 318 7.68 -2.16 28.67
N HIS A 319 8.20 -1.29 27.80
CA HIS A 319 8.68 0.05 28.13
C HIS A 319 8.25 1.03 27.03
N PRO A 320 7.64 2.18 27.33
CA PRO A 320 7.31 3.17 26.32
C PRO A 320 8.55 3.99 25.93
N SER A 321 8.62 4.39 24.67
CA SER A 321 9.70 5.25 24.17
C SER A 321 9.54 6.69 24.61
N GLY A 322 10.65 7.44 24.63
CA GLY A 322 10.61 8.88 24.88
C GLY A 322 10.33 9.31 26.32
N LEU A 323 10.49 8.41 27.32
CA LEU A 323 10.28 8.77 28.72
C LEU A 323 11.33 9.75 29.23
N ASN A 324 10.88 10.85 29.86
CA ASN A 324 11.71 11.87 30.51
C ASN A 324 12.93 12.30 29.68
N PRO A 325 12.72 12.93 28.50
CA PRO A 325 13.82 13.38 27.66
C PRO A 325 14.64 14.44 28.41
N THR A 326 15.95 14.25 28.43
CA THR A 326 16.91 15.15 29.09
C THR A 326 17.30 16.37 28.25
N GLY A 327 16.87 16.40 26.97
CA GLY A 327 17.28 17.41 25.99
C GLY A 327 18.62 17.12 25.31
N THR A 328 19.39 16.11 25.76
CA THR A 328 20.66 15.68 25.12
C THR A 328 20.50 14.47 24.19
N GLY A 329 19.27 14.04 23.92
CA GLY A 329 18.97 12.84 23.12
C GLY A 329 18.79 11.55 23.94
N ASP A 330 18.99 11.64 25.26
CA ASP A 330 18.80 10.53 26.20
C ASP A 330 17.45 10.61 26.92
N CYS A 331 16.85 9.44 27.09
CA CYS A 331 15.61 9.18 27.79
C CYS A 331 15.82 8.12 28.88
N ASP A 332 14.85 8.00 29.78
CA ASP A 332 14.87 7.03 30.86
C ASP A 332 14.48 5.62 30.34
N GLY A 333 15.40 4.67 30.50
CA GLY A 333 15.19 3.25 30.32
C GLY A 333 14.77 2.55 31.61
N ILE A 334 14.79 1.22 31.61
CA ILE A 334 14.46 0.42 32.79
C ILE A 334 15.45 0.75 33.93
N PRO A 335 14.96 1.03 35.16
CA PRO A 335 15.82 1.30 36.30
C PRO A 335 16.75 0.14 36.67
N ASN A 336 17.92 0.47 37.19
CA ASN A 336 18.83 -0.51 37.78
C ASN A 336 18.31 -1.05 39.14
N ALA A 337 19.07 -1.94 39.78
CA ALA A 337 18.69 -2.54 41.07
C ALA A 337 18.50 -1.50 42.20
N GLN A 338 19.08 -0.32 42.07
CA GLN A 338 18.97 0.80 42.99
C GLN A 338 17.78 1.72 42.69
N GLY A 339 16.95 1.39 41.67
CA GLY A 339 15.81 2.19 41.25
C GLY A 339 16.18 3.42 40.42
N VAL A 340 17.42 3.53 39.97
CA VAL A 340 17.88 4.66 39.14
C VAL A 340 17.66 4.34 37.66
N PRO A 341 16.88 5.14 36.90
CA PRO A 341 16.70 4.95 35.46
C PRO A 341 18.03 4.94 34.70
N ILE A 342 18.22 3.93 33.85
CA ILE A 342 19.39 3.87 32.98
C ILE A 342 19.12 4.71 31.74
N LYS A 343 20.04 5.61 31.37
CA LYS A 343 19.89 6.45 30.17
C LYS A 343 20.01 5.61 28.91
N ILE A 344 19.05 5.79 28.00
CA ILE A 344 18.97 5.14 26.70
C ILE A 344 18.68 6.19 25.62
N PRO A 345 18.97 5.92 24.33
CA PRO A 345 18.54 6.81 23.26
C PRO A 345 17.03 6.97 23.26
N CYS A 346 16.52 8.20 23.07
CA CYS A 346 15.06 8.44 23.06
C CYS A 346 14.29 7.73 21.95
N ALA A 347 14.97 7.28 20.90
CA ALA A 347 14.39 6.43 19.85
C ALA A 347 14.18 4.96 20.30
N CYS A 348 14.54 4.63 21.54
CA CYS A 348 14.44 3.29 22.10
C CYS A 348 13.40 3.22 23.23
N PRO A 349 12.58 2.16 23.27
CA PRO A 349 12.45 1.12 22.25
C PRO A 349 11.79 1.66 20.96
N PRO A 350 11.96 0.98 19.81
CA PRO A 350 11.19 1.28 18.59
C PRO A 350 9.69 1.05 18.84
N ASP A 351 8.85 1.59 17.96
CA ASP A 351 7.43 1.21 17.97
C ASP A 351 7.26 -0.28 17.66
N ARG A 352 6.20 -0.88 18.22
CA ARG A 352 5.98 -2.33 18.16
C ARG A 352 5.83 -2.85 16.73
N ALA A 353 5.23 -2.07 15.83
CA ALA A 353 5.03 -2.49 14.45
C ALA A 353 6.36 -2.53 13.69
N SER A 354 7.17 -1.48 13.81
CA SER A 354 8.52 -1.44 13.23
C SER A 354 9.41 -2.52 13.80
N PHE A 355 9.30 -2.80 15.11
CA PHE A 355 10.03 -3.89 15.74
C PHE A 355 9.63 -5.27 15.18
N ILE A 356 8.33 -5.56 15.07
CA ILE A 356 7.83 -6.83 14.52
C ILE A 356 8.23 -6.98 13.05
N ALA A 357 8.22 -5.90 12.27
CA ALA A 357 8.68 -5.90 10.89
C ALA A 357 10.17 -6.27 10.79
N ALA A 358 11.02 -5.65 11.63
CA ALA A 358 12.44 -5.97 11.70
C ALA A 358 12.69 -7.41 12.17
N LEU A 359 11.98 -7.88 13.19
CA LEU A 359 12.07 -9.26 13.68
C LEU A 359 11.63 -10.25 12.61
N SER A 360 10.60 -9.93 11.84
CA SER A 360 10.12 -10.78 10.74
C SER A 360 11.11 -10.88 9.61
N ALA A 361 11.75 -9.77 9.22
CA ALA A 361 12.83 -9.80 8.22
C ALA A 361 14.02 -10.66 8.69
N ASN A 362 14.38 -10.54 9.96
CA ASN A 362 15.42 -11.31 10.61
C ASN A 362 15.13 -12.82 10.67
N VAL A 363 13.90 -13.20 11.06
CA VAL A 363 13.47 -14.60 11.11
C VAL A 363 13.37 -15.20 9.71
N ALA A 364 12.83 -14.45 8.74
CA ALA A 364 12.77 -14.88 7.34
C ALA A 364 14.17 -15.10 6.74
N ALA A 365 15.15 -14.28 7.13
CA ALA A 365 16.54 -14.43 6.72
C ALA A 365 17.30 -15.52 7.49
N GLY A 366 16.75 -16.06 8.59
CA GLY A 366 17.42 -16.97 9.52
C GLY A 366 18.60 -16.34 10.28
N ARG A 367 18.78 -15.01 10.19
CA ARG A 367 19.91 -14.24 10.74
C ARG A 367 19.55 -12.77 10.86
N ALA A 368 20.28 -12.01 11.67
CA ALA A 368 20.10 -10.57 11.74
C ALA A 368 20.49 -9.92 10.41
N VAL A 369 19.54 -9.25 9.74
CA VAL A 369 19.74 -8.68 8.39
C VAL A 369 20.90 -7.68 8.38
N ASN A 370 21.00 -6.84 9.40
CA ASN A 370 22.08 -5.85 9.53
C ASN A 370 23.31 -6.38 10.28
N ASN A 371 23.32 -7.65 10.69
CA ASN A 371 24.47 -8.33 11.26
C ASN A 371 24.44 -9.83 10.89
N PRO A 372 24.71 -10.19 9.62
CA PRO A 372 24.47 -11.53 9.10
C PRO A 372 25.24 -12.66 9.80
N GLY A 373 26.27 -12.34 10.59
CA GLY A 373 27.02 -13.30 11.40
C GLY A 373 26.26 -13.84 12.61
N VAL A 374 25.11 -13.25 12.96
CA VAL A 374 24.28 -13.68 14.10
C VAL A 374 23.03 -14.39 13.59
N SER A 375 22.93 -15.69 13.85
CA SER A 375 21.75 -16.50 13.52
C SER A 375 20.56 -16.15 14.40
N ILE A 376 19.37 -16.24 13.83
CA ILE A 376 18.11 -15.99 14.53
C ILE A 376 17.21 -17.21 14.36
N SER A 377 16.67 -17.69 15.49
CA SER A 377 15.67 -18.74 15.55
C SER A 377 14.44 -18.23 16.29
N PHE A 378 13.26 -18.49 15.74
CA PHE A 378 11.99 -18.09 16.33
C PHE A 378 11.02 -19.27 16.34
N PRO A 379 11.17 -20.20 17.30
CA PRO A 379 10.30 -21.37 17.40
C PRO A 379 8.87 -20.96 17.79
N THR A 380 7.88 -21.74 17.35
CA THR A 380 6.45 -21.42 17.52
C THR A 380 5.79 -22.15 18.69
N ASP A 381 6.42 -23.17 19.26
CA ASP A 381 5.87 -23.91 20.39
C ASP A 381 5.97 -23.12 21.71
N ASN A 382 5.29 -23.62 22.74
CA ASN A 382 5.17 -22.96 24.03
C ASN A 382 6.15 -23.47 25.10
N SER A 383 7.15 -24.27 24.71
CA SER A 383 8.17 -24.72 25.66
C SER A 383 8.94 -23.53 26.26
N LYS A 384 9.48 -23.74 27.46
CA LYS A 384 10.36 -22.77 28.13
C LYS A 384 11.53 -22.38 27.22
N ALA A 385 12.15 -23.36 26.54
CA ALA A 385 13.22 -23.13 25.58
C ALA A 385 12.78 -22.23 24.42
N SER A 386 11.60 -22.47 23.86
CA SER A 386 11.08 -21.69 22.75
C SER A 386 10.71 -20.26 23.14
N LYS A 387 10.16 -20.04 24.34
CA LYS A 387 9.92 -18.70 24.88
C LYS A 387 11.23 -17.92 25.07
N LEU A 388 12.28 -18.56 25.60
CA LEU A 388 13.60 -17.94 25.75
C LEU A 388 14.27 -17.66 24.39
N ALA A 389 14.12 -18.56 23.42
CA ALA A 389 14.63 -18.35 22.07
C ALA A 389 13.97 -17.14 21.40
N ARG A 390 12.65 -16.96 21.55
CA ARG A 390 11.93 -15.77 21.05
C ARG A 390 12.42 -14.48 21.70
N ILE A 391 12.64 -14.47 23.02
CA ILE A 391 13.22 -13.30 23.70
C ILE A 391 14.64 -13.02 23.21
N THR A 392 15.45 -14.06 23.01
CA THR A 392 16.81 -13.92 22.48
C THR A 392 16.80 -13.34 21.07
N ALA A 393 15.92 -13.83 20.19
CA ALA A 393 15.71 -13.27 18.85
C ALA A 393 15.27 -11.80 18.89
N SER A 394 14.40 -11.45 19.84
CA SER A 394 13.96 -10.07 20.06
C SER A 394 15.11 -9.15 20.52
N LEU A 395 15.94 -9.61 21.45
CA LEU A 395 17.11 -8.86 21.92
C LEU A 395 18.16 -8.67 20.82
N ILE A 396 18.46 -9.73 20.05
CA ILE A 396 19.36 -9.65 18.89
C ILE A 396 18.82 -8.65 17.88
N THR A 397 17.51 -8.68 17.61
CA THR A 397 16.88 -7.75 16.67
C THR A 397 17.02 -6.31 17.15
N LEU A 398 16.73 -6.01 18.43
CA LEU A 398 16.88 -4.68 19.01
C LEU A 398 18.32 -4.16 18.90
N GLN A 399 19.30 -4.99 19.21
CA GLN A 399 20.71 -4.61 19.21
C GLN A 399 21.28 -4.40 17.80
N ASN A 400 20.62 -4.93 16.76
CA ASN A 400 21.10 -4.89 15.38
C ASN A 400 20.15 -4.11 14.45
N LEU A 401 19.32 -3.20 14.98
CA LEU A 401 18.36 -2.43 14.16
C LEU A 401 19.02 -1.54 13.10
N ARG A 402 20.24 -1.06 13.34
CA ARG A 402 20.94 -0.11 12.45
C ARG A 402 22.38 -0.54 12.09
N GLY A 403 22.76 -1.78 12.41
CA GLY A 403 24.10 -2.32 12.18
C GLY A 403 24.57 -3.22 13.31
N PRO A 404 25.75 -3.84 13.21
CA PRO A 404 26.28 -4.74 14.25
C PRO A 404 26.43 -4.02 15.60
N GLY A 405 25.59 -4.38 16.57
CA GLY A 405 25.57 -3.76 17.89
C GLY A 405 25.07 -2.30 17.91
N VAL A 406 24.58 -1.78 16.78
CA VAL A 406 24.03 -0.43 16.67
C VAL A 406 22.51 -0.53 16.64
N GLY A 407 21.89 -0.30 17.79
CA GLY A 407 20.46 -0.43 17.97
C GLY A 407 20.02 0.00 19.37
N CYS A 408 18.96 -0.61 19.88
CA CYS A 408 18.48 -0.33 21.22
C CYS A 408 19.14 -1.25 22.24
N PRO A 409 19.67 -0.70 23.34
CA PRO A 409 20.23 -1.51 24.41
C PRO A 409 19.12 -2.33 25.07
N ALA A 410 19.45 -3.49 25.63
CA ALA A 410 18.46 -4.38 26.23
C ALA A 410 17.65 -3.71 27.36
N VAL A 411 18.30 -2.79 28.10
CA VAL A 411 17.69 -1.97 29.16
C VAL A 411 16.63 -0.98 28.65
N ALA A 412 16.45 -0.83 27.34
CA ALA A 412 15.33 -0.11 26.76
C ALA A 412 14.01 -0.92 26.79
N THR A 413 14.04 -2.16 27.28
CA THR A 413 12.89 -3.08 27.28
C THR A 413 12.89 -3.94 28.54
N THR A 414 11.77 -4.61 28.80
CA THR A 414 11.64 -5.57 29.90
C THR A 414 12.04 -7.00 29.51
N LEU A 415 12.55 -7.22 28.30
CA LEU A 415 12.83 -8.56 27.76
C LEU A 415 13.78 -9.39 28.63
N GLN A 416 14.81 -8.78 29.23
CA GLN A 416 15.69 -9.49 30.15
C GLN A 416 14.99 -9.92 31.44
N ALA A 417 14.08 -9.09 31.96
CA ALA A 417 13.28 -9.45 33.13
C ALA A 417 12.29 -10.58 32.79
N GLN A 418 11.69 -10.55 31.59
CA GLN A 418 10.83 -11.62 31.09
C GLN A 418 11.60 -12.93 30.92
N ALA A 419 12.83 -12.89 30.40
CA ALA A 419 13.69 -14.07 30.29
C ALA A 419 13.94 -14.69 31.67
N LYS A 420 14.33 -13.87 32.65
CA LYS A 420 14.53 -14.30 34.04
C LYS A 420 13.26 -14.88 34.67
N ALA A 421 12.09 -14.29 34.41
CA ALA A 421 10.81 -14.81 34.90
C ALA A 421 10.48 -16.18 34.29
N ILE A 422 10.76 -16.39 33.00
CA ILE A 422 10.59 -17.68 32.34
C ILE A 422 11.61 -18.71 32.87
N GLU A 423 12.85 -18.28 33.13
CA GLU A 423 13.91 -19.10 33.74
C GLU A 423 13.60 -19.52 35.17
N ALA A 424 13.03 -18.62 35.98
CA ALA A 424 12.56 -18.92 37.33
C ALA A 424 11.37 -19.88 37.29
N GLY A 425 10.49 -19.76 36.29
CA GLY A 425 9.23 -20.50 36.19
C GLY A 425 8.24 -20.11 37.29
N PRO A 426 6.97 -20.53 37.20
CA PRO A 426 6.26 -21.00 38.38
C PRO A 426 6.87 -22.31 38.91
#